data_AF-A0A8D8FTX7-F1
#
_entry.id   AF-A0A8D8FTX7-F1
#
_cell.length_a   1.000
_cell.length_b   1.000
_cell.length_c   1.000
_cell.angle_alpha   90.00
_cell.angle_beta   90.00
_cell.angle_gamma   90.00
#
_symmetry.space_group_name_H-M   'P 1'
#
loop_
_entity.id
_entity.type
_entity.pdbx_description
1 polymer ?
#
loop_
_entity_poly.entity_id
_entity_poly.type
_entity_poly.pdbx_seq_one_letter_code
_entity_poly.pdbx_strand_id
1 'polypeptide(L)'
;GIQVDFDDGHCPTWRNTVQGLYNVTRAVHARLPGAPADIQECPVLMLRPRAFNMIEHHCMVNGKEVVGPLFDFAILMYHNAKLMSSLDVGPYFYLSKIEGPNETQLWNKIFTWTEHRL
;
A
#
# COMPACT_ATOMS: atom_id res chain seq x y z
N GLY A 1 0.22 -5.29 -15.28
CA GLY A 1 0.84 -4.89 -14.01
C GLY A 1 1.14 -6.11 -13.16
N ILE A 2 1.94 -5.95 -12.11
CA ILE A 2 2.20 -6.95 -11.08
C ILE A 2 1.38 -6.59 -9.85
N GLN A 3 0.62 -7.55 -9.31
CA GLN A 3 -0.01 -7.37 -8.01
C GLN A 3 1.03 -7.58 -6.91
N VAL A 4 1.23 -6.56 -6.07
CA VAL A 4 2.09 -6.62 -4.90
C VAL A 4 1.22 -6.90 -3.69
N ASP A 5 1.39 -8.08 -3.10
CA ASP A 5 0.39 -8.65 -2.20
C ASP A 5 0.77 -8.55 -0.72
N PHE A 6 -0.10 -7.93 0.07
CA PHE A 6 -0.06 -7.93 1.54
C PHE A 6 -1.26 -8.66 2.18
N ASP A 7 -2.12 -9.30 1.37
CA ASP A 7 -3.32 -10.03 1.79
C ASP A 7 -3.09 -11.56 1.67
N ASP A 8 -3.90 -12.32 0.92
CA ASP A 8 -3.91 -13.80 0.98
C ASP A 8 -2.59 -14.50 0.61
N GLY A 9 -1.77 -13.91 -0.27
CA GLY A 9 -0.46 -14.44 -0.64
C GLY A 9 0.68 -14.02 0.31
N HIS A 10 0.36 -13.33 1.40
CA HIS A 10 1.32 -12.77 2.34
C HIS A 10 1.01 -13.23 3.77
N CYS A 11 1.99 -13.83 4.45
CA CYS A 11 1.88 -14.10 5.88
C CYS A 11 2.16 -12.81 6.67
N PRO A 12 1.16 -12.19 7.32
CA PRO A 12 1.22 -10.81 7.82
C PRO A 12 1.90 -10.72 9.19
N THR A 13 3.09 -11.31 9.32
CA THR A 13 3.95 -11.06 10.49
C THR A 13 4.54 -9.65 10.38
N TRP A 14 4.80 -9.00 11.51
CA TRP A 14 5.40 -7.66 11.53
C TRP A 14 6.63 -7.54 10.63
N ARG A 15 7.55 -8.50 10.75
CA ARG A 15 8.77 -8.55 9.95
C ARG A 15 8.46 -8.61 8.45
N ASN A 16 7.54 -9.47 8.03
CA ASN A 16 7.19 -9.64 6.62
C ASN A 16 6.51 -8.38 6.07
N THR A 17 5.57 -7.80 6.81
CA THR A 17 4.83 -6.60 6.40
C THR A 17 5.78 -5.42 6.25
N VAL A 18 6.60 -5.11 7.27
CA VAL A 18 7.56 -4.00 7.22
C VAL A 18 8.60 -4.22 6.13
N GLN A 19 9.13 -5.44 5.99
CA GLN A 19 10.08 -5.75 4.92
C GLN A 19 9.45 -5.62 3.53
N GLY A 20 8.20 -6.03 3.37
CA GLY A 20 7.44 -5.89 2.12
C GLY A 20 7.23 -4.42 1.75
N LEU A 21 6.77 -3.60 2.70
CA LEU A 21 6.59 -2.16 2.52
C LEU A 21 7.92 -1.46 2.16
N TYR A 22 9.01 -1.85 2.82
CA TYR A 22 10.35 -1.38 2.50
C TYR A 22 10.81 -1.81 1.10
N ASN A 23 10.53 -3.05 0.69
CA ASN A 23 10.87 -3.54 -0.65
C ASN A 23 10.11 -2.79 -1.75
N VAL A 24 8.83 -2.48 -1.54
CA VAL A 24 8.07 -1.62 -2.47
C VAL A 24 8.71 -0.24 -2.58
N THR A 25 9.06 0.35 -1.44
CA THR A 25 9.73 1.65 -1.41
C THR A 25 11.06 1.60 -2.18
N ARG A 26 11.85 0.54 -2.00
CA ARG A 26 13.07 0.34 -2.79
C ARG A 26 12.80 0.19 -4.28
N ALA A 27 11.74 -0.52 -4.68
CA ALA A 27 11.40 -0.66 -6.10
C ALA A 27 11.05 0.70 -6.72
N VAL A 28 10.16 1.46 -6.07
CA VAL A 28 9.75 2.80 -6.51
C VAL A 28 10.93 3.76 -6.63
N HIS A 29 11.89 3.68 -5.71
CA HIS A 29 13.09 4.51 -5.71
C HIS A 29 14.27 3.94 -6.52
N ALA A 30 14.06 2.91 -7.35
CA ALA A 30 15.10 2.26 -8.17
C ALA A 30 16.31 1.72 -7.36
N ARG A 31 16.03 1.18 -6.17
CA ARG A 31 17.01 0.62 -5.22
C ARG A 31 16.78 -0.86 -4.90
N LEU A 32 15.81 -1.51 -5.54
CA LEU A 32 15.54 -2.93 -5.36
C LEU A 32 16.49 -3.76 -6.25
N PRO A 33 17.32 -4.66 -5.70
CA PRO A 33 18.29 -5.41 -6.50
C PRO A 33 17.56 -6.37 -7.43
N GLY A 34 17.97 -6.42 -8.70
CA GLY A 34 17.34 -7.24 -9.73
C GLY A 34 16.08 -6.64 -10.35
N ALA A 35 15.62 -5.48 -9.89
CA ALA A 35 14.60 -4.69 -10.57
C ALA A 35 15.25 -3.69 -11.55
N PRO A 36 14.49 -3.20 -12.55
CA PRO A 36 14.92 -2.09 -13.40
C PRO A 36 15.41 -0.86 -12.62
N ALA A 37 16.32 -0.11 -13.24
CA ALA A 37 16.89 1.12 -12.66
C ALA A 37 15.97 2.34 -12.79
N ASP A 38 14.83 2.19 -13.46
CA ASP A 38 13.74 3.16 -13.51
C ASP A 38 12.41 2.43 -13.24
N ILE A 39 11.59 3.00 -12.36
CA ILE A 39 10.26 2.47 -12.06
C ILE A 39 9.34 2.50 -13.29
N GLN A 40 9.57 3.41 -14.24
CA GLN A 40 8.81 3.48 -15.50
C GLN A 40 9.06 2.25 -16.40
N GLU A 41 10.20 1.57 -16.23
CA GLU A 41 10.51 0.32 -16.93
C GLU A 41 9.95 -0.92 -16.20
N CYS A 42 9.50 -0.75 -14.96
CA CYS A 42 8.85 -1.83 -14.22
C CYS A 42 7.42 -2.08 -14.74
N PRO A 43 6.91 -3.32 -14.66
CA PRO A 43 5.49 -3.55 -14.82
C PRO A 43 4.71 -2.73 -13.78
N VAL A 44 3.58 -2.15 -14.20
CA VAL A 44 2.69 -1.36 -13.32
C VAL A 44 2.45 -2.08 -11.98
N LEU A 45 2.79 -1.43 -10.87
CA LEU A 45 2.59 -1.99 -9.54
C LEU A 45 1.14 -1.78 -9.07
N MET A 46 0.42 -2.87 -8.82
CA MET A 46 -0.93 -2.85 -8.23
C MET A 46 -0.80 -3.26 -6.76
N LEU A 47 -0.84 -2.29 -5.87
CA LEU A 47 -0.61 -2.48 -4.44
C LEU A 47 -1.88 -3.06 -3.79
N ARG A 48 -1.80 -4.27 -3.22
CA ARG A 48 -2.92 -4.94 -2.56
C ARG A 48 -2.72 -4.93 -1.03
N PRO A 49 -3.28 -3.96 -0.30
CA PRO A 49 -3.24 -3.94 1.15
C PRO A 49 -4.09 -5.08 1.74
N ARG A 50 -3.91 -5.35 3.04
CA ARG A 50 -4.79 -6.24 3.81
C ARG A 50 -6.27 -5.84 3.72
N ALA A 51 -7.19 -6.77 3.93
CA ALA A 51 -8.62 -6.48 3.98
C ALA A 51 -9.07 -5.83 5.31
N PHE A 52 -10.23 -5.15 5.34
CA PHE A 52 -10.71 -4.37 6.50
C PHE A 52 -10.94 -5.19 7.77
N ASN A 53 -11.11 -6.50 7.66
CA ASN A 53 -11.24 -7.41 8.79
C ASN A 53 -9.90 -7.70 9.51
N MET A 54 -8.77 -7.25 8.96
CA MET A 54 -7.45 -7.49 9.54
C MET A 54 -6.98 -6.32 10.40
N ILE A 55 -6.26 -6.63 11.49
CA ILE A 55 -5.70 -5.66 12.44
C ILE A 55 -4.17 -5.67 12.36
N GLU A 56 -3.54 -4.51 12.51
CA GLU A 56 -2.10 -4.41 12.74
C GLU A 56 -1.81 -4.27 14.23
N HIS A 57 -1.39 -5.38 14.84
CA HIS A 57 -1.18 -5.49 16.28
C HIS A 57 0.05 -4.71 16.81
N HIS A 58 0.97 -4.30 15.93
CA HIS A 58 2.22 -3.64 16.33
C HIS A 58 2.17 -2.12 16.22
N CYS A 59 1.01 -1.55 15.85
CA CYS A 59 0.83 -0.11 15.73
C CYS A 59 -0.44 0.33 16.48
N MET A 60 -0.28 1.30 17.38
CA MET A 60 -1.38 1.88 18.14
C MET A 60 -1.51 3.38 17.87
N VAL A 61 -2.74 3.85 17.73
CA VAL A 61 -3.09 5.27 17.66
C VAL A 61 -4.15 5.55 18.72
N ASN A 62 -3.86 6.49 19.63
CA ASN A 62 -4.75 6.83 20.75
C ASN A 62 -5.19 5.61 21.57
N GLY A 63 -4.27 4.68 21.81
CA GLY A 63 -4.51 3.47 22.60
C GLY A 63 -5.34 2.38 21.91
N LYS A 64 -5.58 2.48 20.60
CA LYS A 64 -6.26 1.45 19.80
C LYS A 64 -5.34 0.93 18.71
N GLU A 65 -5.36 -0.38 18.49
CA GLU A 65 -4.69 -1.00 17.34
C GLU A 65 -5.26 -0.43 16.04
N VAL A 66 -4.38 -0.25 15.05
CA VAL A 66 -4.79 0.29 13.75
C VAL A 66 -5.35 -0.81 12.85
N VAL A 67 -6.27 -0.42 11.97
CA VAL A 67 -6.83 -1.34 10.97
C VAL A 67 -5.76 -1.64 9.91
N GLY A 68 -5.56 -2.92 9.60
CA GLY A 68 -4.49 -3.42 8.72
C GLY A 68 -4.37 -2.68 7.38
N PRO A 69 -5.44 -2.58 6.57
CA PRO A 69 -5.41 -1.81 5.32
C PRO A 69 -4.97 -0.37 5.47
N LEU A 70 -5.35 0.30 6.56
CA LEU A 70 -4.97 1.70 6.78
C LEU A 70 -3.47 1.82 7.09
N PHE A 71 -2.91 0.87 7.83
CA PHE A 71 -1.47 0.81 8.07
C PHE A 71 -0.71 0.62 6.75
N ASP A 72 -1.08 -0.40 5.96
CA ASP A 72 -0.41 -0.71 4.70
C ASP A 72 -0.50 0.47 3.72
N PHE A 73 -1.72 0.99 3.53
CA PHE A 73 -1.99 2.13 2.66
C PHE A 73 -1.22 3.37 3.08
N ALA A 74 -1.26 3.74 4.36
CA ALA A 74 -0.62 4.97 4.84
C ALA A 74 0.90 4.95 4.62
N ILE A 75 1.57 3.84 4.92
CA ILE A 75 3.02 3.70 4.72
C ILE A 75 3.36 3.73 3.23
N LEU A 76 2.61 3.01 2.39
CA LEU A 76 2.82 3.00 0.94
C LEU A 76 2.67 4.41 0.35
N MET A 77 1.61 5.12 0.70
CA MET A 77 1.33 6.45 0.17
C MET A 77 2.34 7.49 0.66
N TYR A 78 2.60 7.52 1.96
CA TYR A 78 3.50 8.51 2.56
C TYR A 78 4.90 8.47 1.94
N HIS A 79 5.43 7.27 1.68
CA HIS A 79 6.77 7.14 1.12
C HIS A 79 6.82 7.27 -0.41
N ASN A 80 5.78 6.82 -1.13
CA ASN A 80 5.90 6.57 -2.56
C ASN A 80 5.00 7.45 -3.44
N ALA A 81 3.85 7.91 -2.93
CA ALA A 81 2.80 8.50 -3.76
C ALA A 81 3.30 9.70 -4.59
N LYS A 82 4.05 10.61 -3.98
CA LYS A 82 4.54 11.81 -4.66
C LYS A 82 5.47 11.47 -5.84
N LEU A 83 6.39 10.53 -5.64
CA LEU A 83 7.31 10.11 -6.70
C LEU A 83 6.56 9.36 -7.80
N MET A 84 5.73 8.39 -7.44
CA MET A 84 4.93 7.63 -8.41
C MET A 84 4.02 8.52 -9.25
N SER A 85 3.39 9.52 -8.62
CA SER A 85 2.54 10.50 -9.30
C SER A 85 3.35 11.42 -10.20
N SER A 86 4.52 11.89 -9.77
CA SER A 86 5.37 12.77 -10.60
C SER A 86 5.93 12.09 -11.87
N LEU A 87 5.91 10.75 -11.89
CA LEU A 87 6.38 9.93 -13.00
C LEU A 87 5.22 9.29 -13.78
N ASP A 88 3.95 9.61 -13.45
CA ASP A 88 2.76 9.04 -14.08
C ASP A 88 2.67 7.50 -14.06
N VAL A 89 3.22 6.85 -13.02
CA VAL A 89 3.23 5.37 -12.86
C VAL A 89 2.31 4.85 -11.73
N GLY A 90 1.49 5.71 -11.15
CA GLY A 90 0.56 5.38 -10.08
C GLY A 90 0.51 6.47 -9.01
N PRO A 91 0.14 6.14 -7.75
CA PRO A 91 -0.04 4.80 -7.18
C PRO A 91 -1.38 4.12 -7.52
N TYR A 92 -1.35 2.81 -7.82
CA TYR A 92 -2.55 2.01 -8.10
C TYR A 92 -2.81 0.97 -7.01
N PHE A 93 -4.06 0.83 -6.58
CA PHE A 93 -4.47 -0.09 -5.52
C PHE A 93 -5.42 -1.18 -6.02
N TYR A 94 -5.21 -2.40 -5.53
CA TYR A 94 -6.14 -3.52 -5.65
C TYR A 94 -6.85 -3.70 -4.31
N LEU A 95 -8.12 -3.33 -4.23
CA LEU A 95 -8.88 -3.37 -2.97
C LEU A 95 -9.48 -4.76 -2.72
N SER A 96 -9.03 -5.42 -1.66
CA SER A 96 -9.44 -6.78 -1.31
C SER A 96 -10.78 -6.86 -0.58
N LYS A 97 -11.53 -7.93 -0.86
CA LYS A 97 -12.67 -8.44 -0.07
C LYS A 97 -13.73 -7.38 0.28
N ILE A 98 -14.03 -6.49 -0.66
CA ILE A 98 -15.09 -5.48 -0.50
C ILE A 98 -16.46 -6.18 -0.55
N GLU A 99 -17.25 -6.02 0.50
CA GLU A 99 -18.56 -6.68 0.64
C GLU A 99 -19.73 -5.78 0.22
N GLY A 100 -19.51 -4.46 0.12
CA GLY A 100 -20.59 -3.54 -0.25
C GLY A 100 -20.16 -2.10 -0.54
N PRO A 101 -21.12 -1.26 -0.99
CA PRO A 101 -20.84 0.10 -1.43
C PRO A 101 -20.32 1.02 -0.33
N ASN A 102 -20.66 0.75 0.94
CA ASN A 102 -20.20 1.55 2.08
C ASN A 102 -18.67 1.44 2.26
N GLU A 103 -18.09 0.26 2.03
CA GLU A 103 -16.64 0.06 2.12
C GLU A 103 -15.91 0.70 0.93
N THR A 104 -16.49 0.62 -0.27
CA THR A 104 -16.01 1.38 -1.44
C THR A 104 -16.02 2.88 -1.17
N GLN A 105 -17.10 3.40 -0.57
CA GLN A 105 -17.20 4.81 -0.20
C GLN A 105 -16.16 5.18 0.86
N LEU A 106 -15.87 4.29 1.81
CA LEU A 106 -14.82 4.49 2.81
C LEU A 106 -13.44 4.59 2.14
N TRP A 107 -13.09 3.69 1.24
CA TRP A 107 -11.85 3.78 0.45
C TRP A 107 -11.76 5.08 -0.34
N ASN A 108 -12.84 5.48 -1.00
CA ASN A 108 -12.86 6.75 -1.72
C ASN A 108 -12.57 7.94 -0.79
N LYS A 109 -13.16 7.96 0.41
CA LYS A 109 -12.88 9.01 1.41
C LYS A 109 -11.41 9.00 1.85
N ILE A 110 -10.82 7.83 2.04
CA ILE A 110 -9.40 7.66 2.42
C ILE A 110 -8.49 8.20 1.29
N PHE A 111 -8.78 7.86 0.04
CA PHE A 111 -8.03 8.32 -1.13
C PHE A 111 -8.11 9.84 -1.28
N THR A 112 -9.31 10.40 -1.35
CA THR A 112 -9.52 11.84 -1.47
C THR A 112 -8.85 12.62 -0.34
N TRP A 113 -8.95 12.14 0.91
CA TRP A 113 -8.26 12.78 2.03
C TRP A 113 -6.74 12.77 1.84
N THR A 114 -6.19 11.67 1.35
CA THR A 114 -4.74 11.51 1.13
C THR A 114 -4.25 12.39 -0.01
N GLU A 115 -5.00 12.47 -1.11
CA GLU A 115 -4.72 13.36 -2.26
C GLU A 115 -4.70 14.84 -1.86
N HIS A 116 -5.59 15.26 -0.96
CA HIS A 116 -5.56 16.63 -0.45
C HIS A 116 -4.41 16.90 0.52
N ARG A 117 -3.83 15.86 1.13
CA ARG A 117 -2.85 15.98 2.21
C ARG A 117 -1.41 15.92 1.73
N LEU A 118 -1.13 15.14 0.68
CA LEU A 118 0.18 14.90 0.07
C LEU A 118 0.46 15.83 -1.10
#